data_AF-A0A2Z6TDD1-F1
#
_entry.id   AF-A0A2Z6TDD1-F1
#
_cell.length_a   1.000
_cell.length_b   1.000
_cell.length_c   1.000
_cell.angle_alpha   90.00
_cell.angle_beta   90.00
_cell.angle_gamma   90.00
#
_symmetry.space_group_name_H-M   'P 1'
#
loop_
_entity.id
_entity.type
_entity.pdbx_description
1 polymer ?
#
loop_
_entity_poly.entity_id
_entity_poly.type
_entity_poly.pdbx_seq_one_letter_code
_entity_poly.pdbx_strand_id
1 'polypeptide(L)'
;MKIKQENIIKKIEEQDYLQDLETIKYSELNKTKIKGFTEKMIKEVIQAAKHDSLIQTQLAVAGQRPVTFALESNIINLPFANYKKISNFGNDDEDYEVNVYFETISEYVNVSGFRIDILGSVSEIEADPSKYSELLAENISEKLKVVRSYEKPTTKAKSTKK
;
A
#
# COMPACT_ATOMS: atom_id res chain seq x y z
N MET A 1 -12.17 12.57 -3.64
CA MET A 1 -12.05 12.21 -5.08
C MET A 1 -13.05 11.11 -5.41
N LYS A 2 -13.68 11.16 -6.59
CA LYS A 2 -14.43 10.04 -7.17
C LYS A 2 -14.00 9.80 -8.61
N ILE A 3 -14.05 8.56 -9.06
CA ILE A 3 -13.61 8.19 -10.41
C ILE A 3 -14.42 7.01 -10.94
N LYS A 4 -14.70 7.02 -12.25
CA LYS A 4 -15.23 5.86 -12.97
C LYS A 4 -14.23 4.71 -13.03
N GLN A 5 -14.75 3.50 -13.07
CA GLN A 5 -13.97 2.28 -13.24
C GLN A 5 -13.09 2.28 -14.51
N GLU A 6 -13.64 2.68 -15.65
CA GLU A 6 -12.89 2.74 -16.92
C GLU A 6 -11.69 3.69 -16.82
N ASN A 7 -11.87 4.83 -16.15
CA ASN A 7 -10.84 5.85 -16.02
C ASN A 7 -9.72 5.42 -15.09
N ILE A 8 -10.02 4.67 -14.01
CA ILE A 8 -8.97 4.16 -13.14
C ILE A 8 -8.12 3.10 -13.84
N ILE A 9 -8.76 2.17 -14.57
CA ILE A 9 -8.06 1.14 -15.35
C ILE A 9 -7.14 1.78 -16.38
N LYS A 10 -7.67 2.77 -17.13
CA LYS A 10 -6.91 3.50 -18.14
C LYS A 10 -5.71 4.25 -17.53
N LYS A 11 -5.92 4.99 -16.44
CA LYS A 11 -4.83 5.71 -15.76
C LYS A 11 -3.72 4.77 -15.29
N ILE A 12 -4.08 3.61 -14.74
CA ILE A 12 -3.08 2.61 -14.32
C ILE A 12 -2.35 2.00 -15.53
N GLU A 13 -3.08 1.68 -16.60
CA GLU A 13 -2.51 1.12 -17.84
C GLU A 13 -1.52 2.08 -18.52
N GLU A 14 -1.88 3.36 -18.60
CA GLU A 14 -1.07 4.41 -19.21
C GLU A 14 0.04 4.94 -18.28
N GLN A 15 0.13 4.42 -17.05
CA GLN A 15 1.00 4.93 -16.00
C GLN A 15 0.80 6.43 -15.69
N ASP A 16 -0.42 6.93 -15.91
CA ASP A 16 -0.86 8.30 -15.58
C ASP A 16 -1.22 8.41 -14.09
N TYR A 17 -0.20 8.27 -13.26
CA TYR A 17 -0.31 8.40 -11.81
C TYR A 17 1.02 8.84 -11.19
N LEU A 18 0.95 9.53 -10.06
CA LEU A 18 2.14 9.92 -9.32
C LEU A 18 2.84 8.67 -8.76
N GLN A 19 4.16 8.62 -8.92
CA GLN A 19 4.99 7.51 -8.46
C GLN A 19 6.17 8.06 -7.68
N ASP A 20 6.44 7.47 -6.52
CA ASP A 20 7.69 7.69 -5.80
C ASP A 20 8.19 6.39 -5.19
N LEU A 21 9.52 6.26 -5.11
CA LEU A 21 10.18 5.13 -4.48
C LEU A 21 11.37 5.62 -3.68
N GLU A 22 11.30 5.41 -2.37
CA GLU A 22 12.42 5.60 -1.48
C GLU A 22 12.97 4.28 -0.99
N THR A 23 14.28 4.24 -0.76
CA THR A 23 14.95 3.07 -0.20
C THR A 23 15.75 3.46 1.03
N ILE A 24 15.62 2.68 2.10
CA ILE A 24 16.40 2.83 3.33
C ILE A 24 16.90 1.49 3.84
N LYS A 25 18.08 1.46 4.44
CA LYS A 25 18.56 0.28 5.17
C LYS A 25 17.84 0.15 6.51
N TYR A 26 17.48 -1.07 6.89
CA TYR A 26 16.85 -1.36 8.18
C TYR A 26 17.69 -0.83 9.36
N SER A 27 19.02 -0.93 9.30
CA SER A 27 19.93 -0.42 10.33
C SER A 27 19.87 1.09 10.54
N GLU A 28 19.36 1.82 9.54
CA GLU A 28 19.26 3.26 9.55
C GLU A 28 17.87 3.75 9.97
N LEU A 29 16.88 2.86 10.07
CA LEU A 29 15.53 3.18 10.50
C LEU A 29 15.47 3.48 11.99
N ASN A 30 14.74 4.52 12.33
CA ASN A 30 14.36 4.88 13.68
C ASN A 30 12.98 5.58 13.65
N LYS A 31 12.41 5.85 14.83
CA LYS A 31 11.07 6.46 14.93
C LYS A 31 10.96 7.79 14.16
N THR A 32 11.99 8.64 14.23
CA THR A 32 12.01 9.94 13.54
C THR A 32 12.00 9.77 12.03
N LYS A 33 12.79 8.84 11.49
CA LYS A 33 12.80 8.57 10.04
C LYS A 33 11.49 7.95 9.56
N ILE A 34 10.92 7.00 10.32
CA ILE A 34 9.60 6.44 10.00
C ILE A 34 8.58 7.58 9.90
N LYS A 35 8.53 8.47 10.89
CA LYS A 35 7.65 9.64 10.87
C LYS A 35 7.87 10.52 9.65
N GLY A 36 9.14 10.82 9.31
CA GLY A 36 9.47 11.61 8.12
C GLY A 36 9.00 10.97 6.81
N PHE A 37 9.16 9.65 6.67
CA PHE A 37 8.65 8.94 5.49
C PHE A 37 7.13 8.94 5.45
N THR A 38 6.45 8.68 6.56
CA THR A 38 4.99 8.63 6.56
C THR A 38 4.36 9.99 6.30
N GLU A 39 4.91 11.06 6.88
CA GLU A 39 4.52 12.44 6.58
C GLU A 39 4.68 12.76 5.09
N LYS A 40 5.80 12.32 4.48
CA LYS A 40 6.05 12.51 3.04
C LYS A 40 5.05 11.73 2.18
N MET A 41 4.87 10.44 2.44
CA MET A 41 3.95 9.59 1.67
C MET A 41 2.51 10.11 1.74
N ILE A 42 2.04 10.55 2.91
CA ILE A 42 0.71 11.17 3.04
C ILE A 42 0.62 12.51 2.30
N LYS A 43 1.69 13.31 2.33
CA LYS A 43 1.74 14.55 1.54
C LYS A 43 1.67 14.28 0.04
N GLU A 44 2.25 13.19 -0.45
CA GLU A 44 2.17 12.77 -1.85
C GLU A 44 0.76 12.32 -2.23
N VAL A 45 0.09 11.55 -1.37
CA VAL A 45 -1.33 11.21 -1.52
C VAL A 45 -2.18 12.46 -1.70
N ILE A 46 -2.00 13.47 -0.84
CA ILE A 46 -2.74 14.73 -0.90
C ILE A 46 -2.40 15.53 -2.16
N GLN A 47 -1.15 15.51 -2.60
CA GLN A 47 -0.75 16.16 -3.86
C GLN A 47 -1.40 15.49 -5.07
N ALA A 48 -1.44 14.16 -5.11
CA ALA A 48 -2.12 13.41 -6.16
C ALA A 48 -3.60 13.78 -6.23
N ALA A 49 -4.26 13.78 -5.07
CA ALA A 49 -5.68 14.14 -4.94
C ALA A 49 -5.97 15.56 -5.46
N LYS A 50 -5.13 16.55 -5.12
CA LYS A 50 -5.25 17.94 -5.60
C LYS A 50 -5.09 18.09 -7.12
N HIS A 51 -4.43 17.14 -7.77
CA HIS A 51 -4.19 17.13 -9.21
C HIS A 51 -5.07 16.12 -9.95
N ASP A 52 -6.12 15.59 -9.30
CA ASP A 52 -6.98 14.53 -9.84
C ASP A 52 -6.18 13.32 -10.40
N SER A 53 -5.05 13.04 -9.75
CA SER A 53 -4.14 11.95 -10.10
C SER A 53 -4.23 10.82 -9.09
N LEU A 54 -3.98 9.60 -9.56
CA LEU A 54 -3.75 8.47 -8.67
C LEU A 54 -2.33 8.52 -8.11
N ILE A 55 -2.03 7.71 -7.11
CA ILE A 55 -0.72 7.65 -6.46
C ILE A 55 -0.30 6.20 -6.21
N GLN A 56 0.99 5.94 -6.39
CA GLN A 56 1.72 4.78 -5.90
C GLN A 56 3.05 5.27 -5.30
N THR A 57 3.12 5.42 -3.98
CA THR A 57 4.36 5.81 -3.28
C THR A 57 4.86 4.65 -2.43
N GLN A 58 6.18 4.41 -2.47
CA GLN A 58 6.79 3.21 -1.91
C GLN A 58 7.99 3.53 -1.00
N LEU A 59 8.10 2.79 0.10
CA LEU A 59 9.27 2.74 0.97
C LEU A 59 9.82 1.32 1.00
N ALA A 60 10.95 1.09 0.33
CA ALA A 60 11.70 -0.15 0.36
C ALA A 60 12.67 -0.14 1.55
N VAL A 61 12.48 -1.08 2.48
CA VAL A 61 13.37 -1.30 3.63
C VAL A 61 14.29 -2.49 3.32
N ALA A 62 15.54 -2.19 3.00
CA ALA A 62 16.56 -3.17 2.71
C ALA A 62 17.15 -3.79 3.99
N GLY A 63 17.50 -5.07 3.95
CA GLY A 63 18.11 -5.77 5.08
C GLY A 63 18.03 -7.29 4.93
N GLN A 64 18.29 -8.01 6.02
CA GLN A 64 18.20 -9.48 6.03
C GLN A 64 16.78 -9.98 5.77
N ARG A 65 15.77 -9.25 6.24
CA ARG A 65 14.35 -9.49 5.98
C ARG A 65 13.77 -8.26 5.29
N PRO A 66 13.94 -8.14 3.96
CA PRO A 66 13.49 -6.97 3.23
C PRO A 66 11.96 -6.88 3.26
N VAL A 67 11.46 -5.64 3.27
CA VAL A 67 10.03 -5.33 3.18
C VAL A 67 9.84 -4.05 2.41
N THR A 68 8.86 -4.03 1.52
CA THR A 68 8.39 -2.81 0.85
C THR A 68 7.02 -2.46 1.40
N PHE A 69 6.86 -1.19 1.79
CA PHE A 69 5.59 -0.59 2.13
C PHE A 69 5.13 0.29 0.97
N ALA A 70 3.88 0.18 0.55
CA ALA A 70 3.32 1.02 -0.50
C ALA A 70 2.01 1.67 -0.05
N LEU A 71 1.74 2.88 -0.53
CA LEU A 71 0.40 3.44 -0.58
C LEU A 71 -0.05 3.49 -2.02
N GLU A 72 -1.19 2.86 -2.31
CA GLU A 72 -1.83 2.89 -3.62
C GLU A 72 -3.25 3.43 -3.52
N SER A 73 -3.60 4.40 -4.37
CA SER A 73 -4.98 4.90 -4.45
C SER A 73 -5.81 4.03 -5.39
N ASN A 74 -6.86 3.39 -4.90
CA ASN A 74 -7.72 2.55 -5.73
C ASN A 74 -9.19 2.64 -5.29
N ILE A 75 -10.10 2.18 -6.14
CA ILE A 75 -11.53 2.06 -5.82
C ILE A 75 -11.85 0.76 -5.09
N ILE A 76 -10.95 -0.23 -5.18
CA ILE A 76 -11.08 -1.54 -4.54
C ILE A 76 -9.76 -2.03 -3.97
N ASN A 77 -9.84 -3.01 -3.08
CA ASN A 77 -8.70 -3.64 -2.41
C ASN A 77 -7.92 -4.56 -3.37
N LEU A 78 -7.21 -3.97 -4.32
CA LEU A 78 -6.45 -4.67 -5.34
C LEU A 78 -5.21 -3.86 -5.73
N PRO A 79 -4.02 -4.49 -5.84
CA PRO A 79 -2.83 -3.79 -6.29
C PRO A 79 -2.96 -3.37 -7.75
N PHE A 80 -2.29 -2.27 -8.13
CA PHE A 80 -2.21 -1.79 -9.50
C PHE A 80 -1.68 -2.84 -10.45
N ALA A 81 -0.80 -3.74 -10.01
CA ALA A 81 -0.32 -4.86 -10.82
C ALA A 81 -1.44 -5.78 -11.34
N ASN A 82 -2.61 -5.77 -10.69
CA ASN A 82 -3.79 -6.56 -11.06
C ASN A 82 -4.94 -5.70 -11.62
N TYR A 83 -4.69 -4.46 -12.05
CA TYR A 83 -5.72 -3.49 -12.47
C TYR A 83 -6.76 -4.03 -13.46
N LYS A 84 -6.37 -4.95 -14.37
CA LYS A 84 -7.30 -5.58 -15.32
C LYS A 84 -8.44 -6.36 -14.65
N LYS A 85 -8.29 -6.78 -13.39
CA LYS A 85 -9.36 -7.48 -12.65
C LYS A 85 -10.37 -6.51 -12.06
N ILE A 86 -10.10 -5.21 -12.00
CA ILE A 86 -11.02 -4.19 -11.49
C ILE A 86 -12.34 -4.25 -12.25
N SER A 87 -12.31 -4.53 -13.56
CA SER A 87 -13.50 -4.64 -14.42
C SER A 87 -14.52 -5.70 -13.97
N ASN A 88 -14.12 -6.62 -13.09
CA ASN A 88 -15.02 -7.66 -12.56
C ASN A 88 -15.82 -7.21 -11.34
N PHE A 89 -15.58 -6.01 -10.81
CA PHE A 89 -16.06 -5.58 -9.50
C PHE A 89 -16.96 -4.34 -9.52
N GLY A 90 -17.25 -3.77 -10.69
CA GLY A 90 -18.07 -2.56 -10.81
C GLY A 90 -18.84 -2.45 -12.11
N ASN A 91 -19.57 -1.35 -12.21
CA ASN A 91 -20.39 -0.93 -13.34
C ASN A 91 -19.77 0.32 -13.97
N ASP A 92 -19.76 0.42 -15.30
CA ASP A 92 -19.09 1.51 -16.01
C ASP A 92 -19.80 2.88 -15.87
N ASP A 93 -21.04 2.88 -15.38
CA ASP A 93 -21.87 4.08 -15.20
C ASP A 93 -21.78 4.69 -13.78
N GLU A 94 -21.05 4.06 -12.86
CA GLU A 94 -20.93 4.50 -11.46
C GLU A 94 -19.60 5.22 -11.18
N ASP A 95 -19.68 6.26 -10.34
CA ASP A 95 -18.51 6.93 -9.76
C ASP A 95 -18.17 6.32 -8.41
N TYR A 96 -16.98 5.74 -8.31
CA TYR A 96 -16.49 5.10 -7.10
C TYR A 96 -15.65 6.06 -6.25
N GLU A 97 -15.75 5.94 -4.93
CA GLU A 97 -14.86 6.64 -4.01
C GLU A 97 -13.45 6.05 -4.09
N VAL A 98 -12.45 6.93 -4.15
CA VAL A 98 -11.04 6.52 -4.16
C VAL A 98 -10.55 6.42 -2.73
N ASN A 99 -10.06 5.24 -2.38
CA ASN A 99 -9.41 4.94 -1.11
C ASN A 99 -7.90 4.81 -1.28
N VAL A 100 -7.17 4.94 -0.19
CA VAL A 100 -5.75 4.65 -0.12
C VAL A 100 -5.54 3.33 0.60
N TYR A 101 -4.88 2.40 -0.07
CA TYR A 101 -4.54 1.09 0.45
C TYR A 101 -3.07 1.05 0.85
N PHE A 102 -2.81 0.49 2.03
CA PHE A 102 -1.49 0.24 2.57
C PHE A 102 -1.08 -1.20 2.25
N GLU A 103 -0.07 -1.34 1.42
CA GLU A 103 0.48 -2.63 1.04
C GLU A 103 1.76 -2.93 1.81
N THR A 104 1.92 -4.19 2.23
CA THR A 104 3.14 -4.72 2.83
C THR A 104 3.60 -5.93 2.02
N ILE A 105 4.76 -5.81 1.39
CA ILE A 105 5.34 -6.80 0.49
C ILE A 105 6.60 -7.35 1.14
N SER A 106 6.57 -8.60 1.57
CA SER A 106 7.71 -9.29 2.18
C SER A 106 7.42 -10.78 2.32
N GLU A 107 8.38 -11.65 2.02
CA GLU A 107 8.28 -13.10 2.32
C GLU A 107 8.04 -13.42 3.81
N TYR A 108 8.22 -12.43 4.68
CA TYR A 108 8.13 -12.55 6.13
C TYR A 108 6.86 -11.93 6.71
N VAL A 109 5.85 -11.61 5.89
CA VAL A 109 4.57 -11.08 6.39
C VAL A 109 3.52 -12.18 6.57
N ASN A 110 3.41 -13.10 5.61
CA ASN A 110 2.50 -14.23 5.58
C ASN A 110 2.92 -15.21 4.46
N VAL A 111 2.12 -16.25 4.22
CA VAL A 111 2.41 -17.27 3.20
C VAL A 111 2.40 -16.71 1.77
N SER A 112 1.58 -15.70 1.47
CA SER A 112 1.53 -15.07 0.14
C SER A 112 2.65 -14.05 -0.08
N GLY A 113 3.36 -13.65 0.97
CA GLY A 113 4.35 -12.58 0.92
C GLY A 113 3.75 -11.18 0.70
N PHE A 114 2.43 -11.05 0.83
CA PHE A 114 1.68 -9.85 0.45
C PHE A 114 0.50 -9.63 1.39
N ARG A 115 0.34 -8.41 1.89
CA ARG A 115 -0.79 -7.97 2.71
C ARG A 115 -1.22 -6.59 2.24
N ILE A 116 -2.52 -6.39 2.15
CA ILE A 116 -3.13 -5.11 1.82
C ILE A 116 -4.17 -4.79 2.89
N ASP A 117 -4.11 -3.57 3.43
CA ASP A 117 -5.04 -3.05 4.42
C ASP A 117 -5.53 -1.67 3.93
N ILE A 118 -6.79 -1.30 4.19
CA ILE A 118 -7.27 0.05 3.85
C ILE A 118 -6.72 1.06 4.87
N LEU A 119 -6.13 2.14 4.40
CA LEU A 119 -5.67 3.22 5.27
C LEU A 119 -6.82 4.19 5.58
N GLY A 120 -7.53 4.63 4.55
CA GLY A 120 -8.67 5.55 4.63
C GLY A 120 -9.09 6.03 3.24
N SER A 121 -10.18 6.78 3.16
CA SER A 121 -10.53 7.43 1.90
C SER A 121 -9.63 8.63 1.63
N VAL A 122 -9.49 9.04 0.37
CA VAL A 122 -8.71 10.25 0.02
C VAL A 122 -9.26 11.48 0.75
N SER A 123 -10.59 11.61 0.87
CA SER A 123 -11.23 12.75 1.54
C SER A 123 -10.95 12.79 3.05
N GLU A 124 -10.92 11.62 3.71
CA GLU A 124 -10.56 11.53 5.12
C GLU A 124 -9.09 11.90 5.36
N ILE A 125 -8.19 11.45 4.49
CA ILE A 125 -6.75 11.74 4.59
C ILE A 125 -6.48 13.23 4.38
N GLU A 126 -7.18 13.87 3.43
CA GLU A 126 -7.08 15.31 3.22
C GLU A 126 -7.60 16.12 4.41
N ALA A 127 -8.62 15.62 5.10
CA ALA A 127 -9.22 16.30 6.26
C ALA A 127 -8.30 16.26 7.51
N ASP A 128 -7.55 15.18 7.71
CA ASP A 128 -6.62 15.07 8.85
C ASP A 128 -5.30 14.36 8.48
N PRO A 129 -4.41 15.02 7.72
CA PRO A 129 -3.15 14.43 7.25
C PRO A 129 -2.26 13.94 8.40
N SER A 130 -2.27 14.66 9.53
CA SER A 130 -1.44 14.36 10.69
C SER A 130 -1.85 13.02 11.32
N LYS A 131 -3.16 12.81 11.55
CA LYS A 131 -3.69 11.56 12.07
C LYS A 131 -3.32 10.37 11.19
N TYR A 132 -3.47 10.49 9.87
CA TYR A 132 -3.15 9.39 8.95
C TYR A 132 -1.64 9.15 8.80
N SER A 133 -0.81 10.19 8.96
CA SER A 133 0.65 10.04 9.02
C SER A 133 1.11 9.28 10.27
N GLU A 134 0.46 9.53 11.41
CA GLU A 134 0.70 8.81 12.66
C GLU A 134 0.23 7.36 12.59
N LEU A 135 -1.00 7.14 12.09
CA LEU A 135 -1.55 5.80 11.87
C LEU A 135 -0.66 4.97 10.93
N LEU A 136 -0.19 5.56 9.84
CA LEU A 136 0.73 4.88 8.93
C LEU A 136 2.07 4.55 9.61
N ALA A 137 2.59 5.44 10.45
CA ALA A 137 3.84 5.20 11.18
C ALA A 137 3.69 4.05 12.18
N GLU A 138 2.53 3.95 12.84
CA GLU A 138 2.17 2.84 13.72
C GLU A 138 2.07 1.53 12.94
N ASN A 139 1.35 1.53 11.81
CA ASN A 139 1.20 0.36 10.93
C ASN A 139 2.56 -0.14 10.41
N ILE A 140 3.41 0.75 9.89
CA ILE A 140 4.77 0.39 9.47
C ILE A 140 5.57 -0.20 10.62
N SER A 141 5.52 0.42 11.80
CA SER A 141 6.22 -0.06 12.99
C SER A 141 5.73 -1.45 13.43
N GLU A 142 4.43 -1.71 13.36
CA GLU A 142 3.84 -3.03 13.63
C GLU A 142 4.32 -4.06 12.61
N LYS A 143 4.21 -3.78 11.31
CA LYS A 143 4.61 -4.72 10.26
C LYS A 143 6.10 -5.02 10.27
N LEU A 144 6.95 -4.04 10.62
CA LEU A 144 8.38 -4.29 10.84
C LEU A 144 8.61 -5.28 11.99
N LYS A 145 7.80 -5.25 13.07
CA LYS A 145 7.88 -6.25 14.14
C LYS A 145 7.46 -7.62 13.64
N VAL A 146 6.33 -7.71 12.91
CA VAL A 146 5.84 -8.96 12.31
C VAL A 146 6.91 -9.59 11.42
N VAL A 147 7.48 -8.83 10.49
CA VAL A 147 8.55 -9.28 9.58
C VAL A 147 9.76 -9.79 10.37
N ARG A 148 10.13 -9.14 11.47
CA ARG A 148 11.23 -9.57 12.34
C ARG A 148 10.96 -10.85 13.12
N SER A 149 9.75 -11.01 13.65
CA SER A 149 9.37 -12.17 14.46
C SER A 149 8.79 -13.31 13.64
N TYR A 150 8.69 -13.16 12.31
CA TYR A 150 8.07 -14.16 11.46
C TYR A 150 8.84 -15.48 11.52
N GLU A 151 8.09 -16.55 11.77
CA GLU A 151 8.51 -17.93 11.68
C GLU A 151 7.73 -18.58 10.53
N LYS A 152 8.45 -19.08 9.51
CA LYS A 152 7.81 -19.77 8.38
C LYS A 152 7.06 -20.99 8.95
N PRO A 153 5.74 -21.14 8.70
CA PRO A 153 5.02 -22.33 9.12
C PRO A 153 5.69 -23.56 8.54
N THR A 154 6.18 -24.47 9.37
CA THR A 154 6.70 -25.75 8.89
C THR A 154 5.54 -26.52 8.28
N THR A 155 5.55 -26.74 6.97
CA THR A 155 4.63 -27.66 6.30
C THR A 155 4.77 -29.03 6.95
N LYS A 156 3.84 -29.41 7.84
CA LYS A 156 3.66 -30.81 8.19
C LYS A 156 3.30 -31.51 6.89
N ALA A 157 4.26 -32.25 6.34
CA ALA A 157 4.05 -33.12 5.20
C ALA A 157 2.79 -33.95 5.46
N LYS A 158 1.77 -33.75 4.64
CA LYS A 158 0.62 -34.67 4.59
C LYS A 158 1.21 -36.02 4.22
N SER A 159 1.33 -36.92 5.20
CA SER A 159 1.62 -38.32 4.94
C SER A 159 0.44 -38.87 4.14
N THR A 160 0.61 -38.96 2.82
CA THR A 160 -0.22 -39.80 1.97
C THR A 160 -0.02 -41.24 2.45
N LYS A 161 -0.95 -41.74 3.27
CA LYS A 161 -1.10 -43.18 3.44
C LYS A 161 -1.78 -43.72 2.19
N LYS A 162 -0.98 -44.47 1.43
CA LYS A 162 -1.38 -45.33 0.33
C LYS A 162 -2.03 -46.60 0.86
#